data_AF-A0A2T2SEZ6-F1
#
_entry.id   AF-A0A2T2SEZ6-F1
#
_cell.length_a   1.000
_cell.length_b   1.000
_cell.length_c   1.000
_cell.angle_alpha   90.00
_cell.angle_beta   90.00
_cell.angle_gamma   90.00
#
_symmetry.space_group_name_H-M   'P 1'
#
loop_
_entity.id
_entity.type
_entity.pdbx_description
1 polymer ?
#
loop_
_entity_poly.entity_id
_entity_poly.type
_entity_poly.pdbx_seq_one_letter_code
_entity_poly.pdbx_strand_id
1 'polypeptide(L)'
;MISAFKSASPRLGSIVGLLLLGTCLVGCQSDEPPASYVARVGDYYLTQDDLDRRLAGMGGSASDSAAAREQIIEQWVTRMLLYRKAQRLNLESVEEVQRKLERQRRSILVAAAKNQLYEEASLTPSDEEVQTYFQRHKDQLTLREP
;
A
#
# COMPACT_ATOMS: atom_id res chain seq x y z
N MET A 1 -14.46 44.17 68.59
CA MET A 1 -15.48 44.36 67.53
C MET A 1 -14.80 44.04 66.20
N ILE A 2 -15.18 42.94 65.52
CA ILE A 2 -15.98 42.92 64.26
C ILE A 2 -15.14 43.50 63.09
N SER A 3 -14.85 42.88 61.95
CA SER A 3 -15.28 41.67 61.25
C SER A 3 -14.33 41.42 60.05
N ALA A 4 -14.06 40.15 59.73
CA ALA A 4 -14.42 39.47 58.47
C ALA A 4 -13.51 39.71 57.24
N PHE A 5 -12.69 38.69 56.99
CA PHE A 5 -12.21 38.23 55.69
C PHE A 5 -13.40 38.08 54.71
N LYS A 6 -13.30 38.62 53.48
CA LYS A 6 -14.19 38.21 52.39
C LYS A 6 -13.44 38.22 51.05
N SER A 7 -13.08 37.02 50.61
CA SER A 7 -12.67 36.74 49.23
C SER A 7 -13.84 36.95 48.27
N ALA A 8 -13.59 37.51 47.10
CA ALA A 8 -14.52 37.44 45.98
C ALA A 8 -13.76 37.46 44.65
N SER A 9 -13.38 36.27 44.18
CA SER A 9 -12.95 36.02 42.80
C SER A 9 -14.17 35.75 41.92
N PRO A 10 -14.47 36.55 40.87
CA PRO A 10 -15.53 36.21 39.94
C PRO A 10 -14.97 35.51 38.69
N ARG A 11 -15.57 34.34 38.40
CA ARG A 11 -16.00 33.91 37.06
C ARG A 11 -14.93 33.48 36.05
N LEU A 12 -13.96 32.66 36.47
CA LEU A 12 -13.23 31.81 35.50
C LEU A 12 -14.03 30.58 35.04
N GLY A 13 -15.02 30.14 35.84
CA GLY A 13 -15.77 28.90 35.56
C GLY A 13 -16.72 28.96 34.36
N SER A 14 -17.14 30.16 33.92
CA SER A 14 -18.19 30.28 32.90
C SER A 14 -17.66 30.19 31.46
N ILE A 15 -16.36 30.45 31.23
CA ILE A 15 -15.74 30.38 29.90
C ILE A 15 -15.31 28.93 29.59
N VAL A 16 -14.86 28.20 30.62
CA VAL A 16 -14.45 26.79 30.48
C VAL A 16 -15.65 25.87 30.14
N GLY A 17 -16.84 26.17 30.68
CA GLY A 17 -18.05 25.39 30.40
C GLY A 17 -18.57 25.51 28.97
N LEU A 18 -18.36 26.65 28.30
CA LEU A 18 -18.82 26.85 26.91
C LEU A 18 -17.85 26.24 25.88
N LEU A 19 -16.56 26.09 26.22
CA LEU A 19 -15.57 25.46 25.36
C LEU A 19 -15.63 23.92 25.39
N LEU A 20 -16.10 23.34 26.50
CA LEU A 20 -16.18 21.88 26.71
C LEU A 20 -17.40 21.20 26.07
N LEU A 21 -18.40 21.97 25.61
CA LEU A 21 -19.61 21.43 24.99
C LEU A 21 -19.52 21.32 23.45
N GLY A 22 -18.45 21.86 22.84
CA GLY A 22 -18.28 21.92 21.38
C GLY A 22 -17.56 20.73 20.74
N THR A 23 -16.95 19.82 21.51
CA THR A 23 -16.07 18.75 20.97
C THR A 23 -16.76 17.40 20.72
N CYS A 24 -18.06 17.26 20.98
CA CYS A 24 -18.77 15.98 20.83
C CYS A 24 -19.29 15.67 19.42
N LEU A 25 -19.03 16.52 18.42
CA LEU A 25 -19.58 16.37 17.06
C LEU A 25 -18.57 15.92 16.00
N VAL A 26 -17.36 15.49 16.38
CA VAL A 26 -16.48 14.75 15.47
C VAL A 26 -17.01 13.32 15.37
N GLY A 27 -18.09 13.18 14.62
CA GLY A 27 -18.77 11.92 14.35
C GLY A 27 -17.88 10.99 13.53
N CYS A 28 -17.96 9.70 13.85
CA CYS A 28 -17.29 8.61 13.15
C CYS A 28 -17.53 8.68 11.65
N GLN A 29 -16.51 9.12 10.91
CA GLN A 29 -16.45 8.90 9.47
C GLN A 29 -16.11 7.43 9.27
N SER A 30 -17.15 6.62 9.05
CA SER A 30 -16.99 5.20 8.72
C SER A 30 -16.84 5.13 7.21
N ASP A 31 -15.71 4.62 6.71
CA ASP A 31 -15.55 4.39 5.27
C ASP A 31 -16.65 3.44 4.79
N GLU A 32 -17.42 3.90 3.80
CA GLU A 32 -18.51 3.12 3.24
C GLU A 32 -17.91 1.91 2.50
N PRO A 33 -18.42 0.69 2.74
CA PRO A 33 -17.89 -0.50 2.09
C PRO A 33 -17.99 -0.37 0.56
N PRO A 34 -17.00 -0.88 -0.19
CA PRO A 34 -17.05 -0.87 -1.64
C PRO A 34 -18.26 -1.66 -2.14
N ALA A 35 -18.83 -1.21 -3.26
CA ALA A 35 -20.07 -1.75 -3.83
C ALA A 35 -19.98 -3.26 -4.19
N SER A 36 -18.78 -3.77 -4.47
CA SER A 36 -18.55 -5.19 -4.79
C SER A 36 -17.25 -5.70 -4.14
N TYR A 37 -17.39 -6.64 -3.21
CA TYR A 37 -16.27 -7.30 -2.54
C TYR A 37 -16.56 -8.78 -2.30
N VAL A 38 -15.50 -9.58 -2.26
CA VAL A 38 -15.55 -11.04 -2.08
C VAL A 38 -15.06 -11.47 -0.69
N ALA A 39 -14.31 -10.63 0.01
CA ALA A 39 -13.86 -10.87 1.38
C ALA A 39 -13.54 -9.56 2.11
N ARG A 40 -13.60 -9.60 3.45
CA ARG A 40 -13.29 -8.45 4.32
C ARG A 40 -12.52 -8.90 5.56
N VAL A 41 -11.48 -8.16 5.95
CA VAL A 41 -10.73 -8.35 7.19
C VAL A 41 -10.50 -6.99 7.88
N GLY A 42 -11.33 -6.66 8.87
CA GLY A 42 -11.29 -5.32 9.49
C GLY A 42 -11.76 -4.26 8.49
N ASP A 43 -10.90 -3.29 8.19
CA ASP A 43 -11.19 -2.21 7.22
C ASP A 43 -10.65 -2.51 5.82
N TYR A 44 -10.04 -3.67 5.64
CA TYR A 44 -9.51 -4.11 4.35
C TYR A 44 -10.55 -4.96 3.61
N TYR A 45 -10.72 -4.66 2.32
CA TYR A 45 -11.64 -5.36 1.43
C TYR A 45 -10.87 -5.95 0.26
N LEU A 46 -11.23 -7.18 -0.13
CA LEU A 46 -10.84 -7.76 -1.41
C LEU A 46 -11.98 -7.52 -2.39
N THR A 47 -11.79 -6.60 -3.33
CA THR A 47 -12.80 -6.30 -4.35
C THR A 47 -12.86 -7.41 -5.40
N GLN A 48 -13.96 -7.46 -6.14
CA GLN A 48 -14.08 -8.35 -7.28
C GLN A 48 -12.98 -8.07 -8.32
N ASP A 49 -12.71 -6.80 -8.63
CA ASP A 49 -11.68 -6.40 -9.58
C ASP A 49 -10.28 -6.83 -9.13
N ASP A 50 -9.98 -6.74 -7.83
CA ASP A 50 -8.70 -7.17 -7.27
C ASP A 50 -8.52 -8.68 -7.39
N LEU A 51 -9.59 -9.45 -7.16
CA LEU A 51 -9.59 -10.89 -7.35
C LEU A 51 -9.35 -11.24 -8.82
N ASP A 52 -10.04 -10.56 -9.74
CA ASP A 52 -9.94 -10.82 -11.18
C ASP A 52 -8.54 -10.47 -11.73
N ARG A 53 -7.92 -9.38 -11.27
CA ARG A 53 -6.52 -9.06 -11.61
C ARG A 53 -5.53 -10.11 -11.10
N ARG A 54 -5.76 -10.66 -9.90
CA ARG A 54 -4.92 -11.73 -9.34
C ARG A 54 -5.07 -13.03 -10.12
N LEU A 55 -6.28 -13.36 -10.58
CA LEU A 55 -6.55 -14.53 -11.41
C LEU A 55 -5.90 -14.42 -12.79
N ALA A 56 -6.01 -13.25 -13.44
CA ALA A 56 -5.42 -13.00 -14.75
C ALA A 56 -3.88 -13.21 -14.73
N GLY A 57 -3.23 -12.89 -13.63
CA GLY A 57 -1.78 -13.09 -13.45
C GLY A 57 -1.33 -14.55 -13.39
N MET A 58 -2.24 -15.52 -13.18
CA MET A 58 -1.89 -16.94 -13.16
C MET A 58 -1.92 -17.59 -14.56
N GLY A 59 -2.59 -16.96 -15.52
CA GLY A 59 -2.75 -17.47 -16.88
C GLY A 59 -3.66 -18.71 -17.01
N GLY A 60 -4.13 -18.95 -18.24
CA GLY A 60 -4.86 -20.16 -18.61
C GLY A 60 -6.27 -20.33 -18.00
N SER A 61 -6.75 -21.57 -17.98
CA SER A 61 -8.09 -21.97 -17.48
C SER A 61 -8.27 -21.82 -15.96
N ALA A 62 -7.22 -21.48 -15.23
CA ALA A 62 -7.29 -21.23 -13.79
C ALA A 62 -8.15 -20.00 -13.44
N SER A 63 -8.34 -19.06 -14.38
CA SER A 63 -9.20 -17.89 -14.19
C SER A 63 -10.68 -18.24 -13.97
N ASP A 64 -11.13 -19.38 -14.49
CA ASP A 64 -12.52 -19.85 -14.40
C ASP A 64 -12.72 -20.92 -13.32
N SER A 65 -11.64 -21.37 -12.66
CA SER A 65 -11.73 -22.39 -11.63
C SER A 65 -12.24 -21.79 -10.32
N ALA A 66 -13.39 -22.28 -9.83
CA ALA A 66 -13.90 -21.95 -8.51
C ALA A 66 -12.88 -22.23 -7.39
N ALA A 67 -12.12 -23.32 -7.52
CA ALA A 67 -11.06 -23.67 -6.56
C ALA A 67 -9.91 -22.65 -6.57
N ALA A 68 -9.53 -22.13 -7.74
CA ALA A 68 -8.51 -21.08 -7.84
C ALA A 68 -8.97 -19.78 -7.19
N ARG A 69 -10.24 -19.39 -7.39
CA ARG A 69 -10.85 -18.24 -6.72
C ARG A 69 -10.80 -18.38 -5.20
N GLU A 70 -11.27 -19.51 -4.68
CA GLU A 70 -11.29 -19.80 -3.25
C GLU A 70 -9.88 -19.75 -2.65
N GLN A 71 -8.90 -20.37 -3.32
CA GLN A 71 -7.51 -20.35 -2.89
C GLN A 71 -6.95 -18.91 -2.79
N ILE A 72 -7.21 -18.05 -3.78
CA ILE A 72 -6.74 -16.66 -3.73
C ILE A 72 -7.39 -15.89 -2.58
N ILE A 73 -8.70 -16.09 -2.37
CA ILE A 73 -9.44 -15.46 -1.27
C ILE A 73 -8.86 -15.91 0.07
N GLU A 74 -8.68 -17.21 0.29
CA GLU A 74 -8.14 -17.75 1.54
C GLU A 74 -6.71 -17.24 1.83
N GLN A 75 -5.85 -17.25 0.81
CA GLN A 75 -4.51 -16.70 0.95
C GLN A 75 -4.53 -15.21 1.25
N TRP A 76 -5.44 -14.45 0.65
CA TRP A 76 -5.60 -13.03 0.93
C TRP A 76 -6.06 -12.81 2.38
N VAL A 77 -7.10 -13.51 2.84
CA VAL A 77 -7.60 -13.42 4.21
C VAL A 77 -6.49 -13.74 5.22
N THR A 78 -5.76 -14.83 4.99
CA THR A 78 -4.64 -15.25 5.85
C THR A 78 -3.56 -14.18 5.94
N ARG A 79 -3.14 -13.61 4.80
CA ARG A 79 -2.16 -12.52 4.76
C ARG A 79 -2.65 -11.29 5.53
N MET A 80 -3.92 -10.92 5.40
CA MET A 80 -4.48 -9.77 6.10
C MET A 80 -4.60 -9.99 7.61
N LEU A 81 -4.91 -11.21 8.06
CA LEU A 81 -4.90 -11.55 9.49
C LEU A 81 -3.50 -11.43 10.10
N LEU A 82 -2.48 -11.91 9.38
CA LEU A 82 -1.08 -11.75 9.79
C LEU A 82 -0.66 -10.29 9.79
N TYR A 83 -1.04 -9.50 8.78
CA TYR A 83 -0.76 -8.07 8.74
C TYR A 83 -1.37 -7.34 9.94
N ARG A 84 -2.63 -7.60 10.27
CA ARG A 84 -3.26 -7.04 11.49
C ARG A 84 -2.58 -7.49 12.77
N LYS A 85 -2.01 -8.69 12.81
CA LYS A 85 -1.19 -9.12 13.95
C LYS A 85 0.11 -8.33 14.02
N ALA A 86 0.78 -8.08 12.90
CA ALA A 86 1.97 -7.24 12.82
C ALA A 86 1.72 -5.79 13.29
N GLN A 87 0.59 -5.20 12.89
CA GLN A 87 0.16 -3.87 13.37
C GLN A 87 -0.05 -3.85 14.89
N ARG A 88 -0.74 -4.87 15.45
CA ARG A 88 -0.94 -4.99 16.91
C ARG A 88 0.36 -5.19 17.68
N LEU A 89 1.36 -5.80 17.06
CA LEU A 89 2.71 -5.95 17.61
C LEU A 89 3.57 -4.71 17.39
N ASN A 90 3.03 -3.66 16.74
CA ASN A 90 3.73 -2.45 16.36
C ASN A 90 5.05 -2.72 15.61
N LEU A 91 5.06 -3.75 14.76
CA LEU A 91 6.27 -4.14 14.02
C LEU A 91 6.73 -3.06 13.04
N GLU A 92 5.82 -2.19 12.62
CA GLU A 92 6.18 -1.01 11.82
C GLU A 92 7.15 -0.10 12.57
N SER A 93 7.11 0.00 13.90
CA SER A 93 8.07 0.83 14.66
C SER A 93 9.46 0.20 14.85
N VAL A 94 9.62 -1.09 14.53
CA VAL A 94 10.89 -1.81 14.72
C VAL A 94 11.93 -1.28 13.74
N GLU A 95 13.10 -0.88 14.23
CA GLU A 95 14.14 -0.24 13.43
C GLU A 95 14.56 -1.08 12.22
N GLU A 96 14.73 -2.39 12.39
CA GLU A 96 15.06 -3.29 11.28
C GLU A 96 13.98 -3.32 10.19
N VAL A 97 12.70 -3.31 10.60
CA VAL A 97 11.55 -3.29 9.68
C VAL A 97 11.52 -1.96 8.94
N GLN A 98 11.67 -0.83 9.63
CA GLN A 98 11.78 0.50 9.01
C GLN A 98 12.91 0.57 7.98
N ARG A 99 14.10 0.07 8.32
CA ARG A 99 15.22 0.01 7.37
C ARG A 99 14.89 -0.84 6.14
N LYS A 100 14.16 -1.95 6.29
CA LYS A 100 13.72 -2.77 5.15
C LYS A 100 12.69 -2.05 4.28
N LEU A 101 11.70 -1.40 4.89
CA LEU A 101 10.69 -0.61 4.20
C LEU A 101 11.31 0.52 3.38
N GLU A 102 12.25 1.26 3.96
CA GLU A 102 12.94 2.35 3.27
C GLU A 102 13.80 1.87 2.10
N ARG A 103 14.51 0.75 2.27
CA ARG A 103 15.24 0.14 1.14
C ARG A 103 14.30 -0.30 0.02
N GLN A 104 13.19 -0.95 0.36
CA GLN A 104 12.22 -1.40 -0.62
C GLN A 104 11.59 -0.22 -1.37
N ARG A 105 11.22 0.84 -0.64
CA ARG A 105 10.69 2.09 -1.22
C ARG A 105 11.66 2.67 -2.25
N ARG A 106 12.94 2.82 -1.88
CA ARG A 106 13.97 3.31 -2.81
C ARG A 106 14.10 2.42 -4.04
N SER A 107 14.11 1.10 -3.86
CA SER A 107 14.21 0.16 -4.97
C SER A 107 13.05 0.28 -5.96
N ILE A 108 11.82 0.42 -5.46
CA ILE A 108 10.62 0.59 -6.30
C ILE A 108 10.70 1.91 -7.08
N LEU A 109 11.08 3.01 -6.42
CA LEU A 109 11.19 4.31 -7.07
C LEU A 109 12.27 4.34 -8.15
N VAL A 110 13.42 3.71 -7.92
CA VAL A 110 14.48 3.59 -8.92
C VAL A 110 14.00 2.78 -10.12
N ALA A 111 13.30 1.65 -9.89
CA ALA A 111 12.75 0.85 -10.99
C ALA A 111 11.70 1.62 -11.80
N ALA A 112 10.79 2.32 -11.14
CA ALA A 112 9.80 3.17 -11.80
C ALA A 112 10.45 4.27 -12.65
N ALA A 113 11.45 4.98 -12.11
CA ALA A 113 12.17 6.02 -12.84
C ALA A 113 12.91 5.47 -14.06
N LYS A 114 13.55 4.30 -13.94
CA LYS A 114 14.19 3.63 -15.08
C LYS A 114 13.19 3.32 -16.19
N ASN A 115 12.04 2.73 -15.84
CA ASN A 115 11.01 2.40 -16.82
C ASN A 115 10.51 3.65 -17.54
N GLN A 116 10.24 4.73 -16.80
CA GLN A 116 9.84 6.00 -17.40
C GLN A 116 10.90 6.55 -18.37
N LEU A 117 12.18 6.51 -17.99
CA LEU A 117 13.27 6.96 -18.86
C LEU A 117 13.36 6.14 -20.16
N TYR A 118 13.14 4.83 -20.10
CA TYR A 118 13.15 3.98 -21.30
C TYR A 118 11.98 4.29 -22.24
N GLU A 119 10.78 4.52 -21.70
CA GLU A 119 9.59 4.92 -22.47
C GLU A 119 9.80 6.29 -23.13
N GLU A 120 10.32 7.27 -22.40
CA GLU A 120 10.59 8.61 -22.91
C GLU A 120 11.70 8.63 -23.97
N ALA A 121 12.73 7.80 -23.80
CA ALA A 121 13.89 7.82 -24.67
C ALA A 121 13.64 7.21 -26.07
N SER A 122 12.48 6.57 -26.30
CA SER A 122 12.10 5.97 -27.60
C SER A 122 13.26 5.21 -28.25
N LEU A 123 13.99 4.42 -27.45
CA LEU A 123 15.24 3.76 -27.84
C LEU A 123 14.95 2.52 -28.68
N THR A 124 14.39 2.72 -29.87
CA THR A 124 14.31 1.67 -30.88
C THR A 124 15.55 1.81 -31.76
N PRO A 125 16.57 0.94 -31.62
CA PRO A 125 17.71 0.98 -32.52
C PRO A 125 17.22 0.74 -33.95
N SER A 126 17.81 1.45 -34.91
CA SER A 126 17.54 1.24 -36.32
C SER A 126 18.07 -0.12 -36.79
N ASP A 127 17.49 -0.65 -37.87
CA ASP A 127 17.94 -1.91 -38.48
C ASP A 127 19.44 -1.85 -38.85
N GLU A 128 19.94 -0.69 -39.27
CA GLU A 128 21.36 -0.49 -39.61
C GLU A 128 22.28 -0.56 -38.38
N GLU A 129 21.86 0.02 -37.25
CA GLU A 129 22.59 -0.06 -35.97
C GLU A 129 22.64 -1.51 -35.46
N VAL A 130 21.53 -2.23 -35.57
CA VAL A 130 21.43 -3.65 -35.21
C VAL A 130 22.36 -4.49 -36.10
N GLN A 131 22.30 -4.29 -37.43
CA GLN A 131 23.15 -5.00 -38.39
C GLN A 131 24.63 -4.70 -38.14
N THR A 132 24.98 -3.44 -37.89
CA THR A 132 26.36 -3.01 -37.62
C THR A 132 26.90 -3.61 -36.33
N TYR A 133 26.10 -3.62 -35.26
CA TYR A 133 26.47 -4.24 -33.99
C TYR A 133 26.68 -5.76 -34.14
N PHE A 134 25.76 -6.44 -34.84
CA PHE A 134 25.85 -7.88 -35.11
C PHE A 134 27.13 -8.24 -35.87
N GLN A 135 27.46 -7.52 -36.95
CA GLN A 135 28.67 -7.82 -37.73
C GLN A 135 29.95 -7.57 -36.92
N ARG A 136 29.99 -6.52 -36.08
CA ARG A 136 31.17 -6.19 -35.25
C ARG A 136 31.38 -7.15 -34.08
N HIS A 137 30.34 -7.84 -33.62
CA HIS A 137 30.40 -8.73 -32.46
C HIS A 137 30.09 -10.19 -32.78
N LYS A 138 30.12 -10.54 -34.06
CA LYS A 138 29.74 -11.86 -34.59
C LYS A 138 30.43 -13.02 -33.86
N ASP A 139 31.72 -12.89 -33.57
CA ASP A 139 32.54 -13.92 -32.89
C ASP A 139 32.21 -14.10 -31.40
N GLN A 140 31.53 -13.14 -30.79
CA GLN A 140 31.09 -13.18 -29.39
C GLN A 140 29.64 -13.67 -29.24
N LEU A 141 28.87 -13.56 -30.32
CA LEU A 141 27.46 -13.96 -30.40
C LEU A 141 27.28 -15.39 -30.93
N THR A 142 28.37 -16.07 -31.27
CA THR A 142 28.34 -17.50 -31.63
C THR A 142 28.08 -18.35 -30.39
N LEU A 143 27.10 -19.26 -30.49
CA LEU A 143 26.85 -20.27 -29.46
C LEU A 143 28.10 -21.12 -29.27
N ARG A 144 28.67 -21.08 -28.07
CA ARG A 144 29.66 -22.05 -27.61
C ARG A 144 28.91 -23.14 -26.86
N GLU A 145 28.47 -24.18 -27.57
CA GLU A 145 28.07 -25.44 -26.94
C GLU A 145 29.30 -26.36 -26.80
N PRO A 146 29.44 -27.12 -25.69
CA PRO A 146 30.17 -28.38 -25.68
C PRO A 146 29.35 -29.53 -26.26
#